data_AF-A0A8J4FV07-F1
#
_entry.id   AF-A0A8J4FV07-F1
#
_cell.length_a   1.000
_cell.length_b   1.000
_cell.length_c   1.000
_cell.angle_alpha   90.00
_cell.angle_beta   90.00
_cell.angle_gamma   90.00
#
_symmetry.space_group_name_H-M   'P 1'
#
loop_
_entity.id
_entity.type
_entity.pdbx_description
1 polymer ?
#
loop_
_entity_poly.entity_id
_entity_poly.type
_entity_poly.pdbx_seq_one_letter_code
_entity_poly.pdbx_strand_id
1 'polypeptide(L)'
;GTAAGVGAIYESFTMGWFNVLAQHLWLPVVEKLVSTIAAERLQIVLNELLRKSSGKGAWKYVQSIAVEEMTFGLAPPQFQYCTAKYDPSRSYLLLTMNLRFHSSGFQAVLTPRVQLGSMRPFNLRLEIMQLHLSGKLHLGLHLTKEPPGIRGVDYSFAAPPEFDIQASPVGYLNLRGELPGLIHSLRSLLQRVINRRLVEPERRYLDLQRIYKNKHV
;
A
#
# COMPACT_ATOMS: atom_id res chain seq x y z
N GLY A 1 13.15 14.99 45.12
CA GLY A 1 14.00 15.25 43.96
C GLY A 1 13.16 15.11 42.71
N THR A 2 12.88 16.20 42.03
CA THR A 2 12.16 16.23 40.75
C THR A 2 13.01 15.56 39.68
N ALA A 3 12.62 14.36 39.23
CA ALA A 3 13.23 13.73 38.08
C ALA A 3 13.03 14.66 36.87
N ALA A 4 14.10 15.32 36.45
CA ALA A 4 14.14 16.06 35.20
C ALA A 4 13.74 15.08 34.09
N GLY A 5 12.56 15.28 33.51
CA GLY A 5 12.08 14.44 32.42
C GLY A 5 13.09 14.50 31.28
N VAL A 6 13.66 13.35 30.92
CA VAL A 6 14.55 13.26 29.76
C VAL A 6 13.71 13.66 28.54
N GLY A 7 14.02 14.83 27.99
CA GLY A 7 13.32 15.38 26.82
C GLY A 7 13.42 14.45 25.62
N ALA A 8 12.44 14.54 24.73
CA ALA A 8 12.50 13.81 23.47
C ALA A 8 13.72 14.25 22.66
N ILE A 9 14.43 13.29 22.07
CA ILE A 9 15.61 13.53 21.24
C ILE A 9 15.17 13.59 19.78
N TYR A 10 15.70 14.56 19.04
CA TYR A 10 15.36 14.80 17.64
C TYR A 10 16.60 14.79 16.76
N GLU A 11 16.49 14.12 15.62
CA GLU A 11 17.54 14.05 14.60
C GLU A 11 16.92 14.18 13.21
N SER A 12 17.69 14.65 12.23
CA SER A 12 17.25 14.74 10.83
C SER A 12 18.35 14.30 9.89
N PHE A 13 18.02 13.47 8.91
CA PHE A 13 19.02 12.88 8.03
C PHE A 13 18.42 12.47 6.67
N THR A 14 19.31 12.25 5.71
CA THR A 14 18.97 11.75 4.39
C THR A 14 18.88 10.22 4.39
N MET A 15 18.01 9.66 3.56
CA MET A 15 17.78 8.21 3.45
C MET A 15 18.60 7.58 2.31
N GLY A 16 19.74 8.18 1.95
CA GLY A 16 20.55 7.72 0.80
C GLY A 16 20.98 6.26 0.93
N TRP A 17 21.49 5.87 2.11
CA TRP A 17 21.89 4.49 2.39
C TRP A 17 20.72 3.51 2.26
N PHE A 18 19.52 3.91 2.73
CA PHE A 18 18.33 3.06 2.70
C PHE A 18 17.81 2.91 1.28
N ASN A 19 17.86 3.96 0.48
CA ASN A 19 17.49 3.89 -0.94
C ASN A 19 18.42 2.98 -1.72
N VAL A 20 19.75 3.01 -1.45
CA VAL A 20 20.71 2.08 -2.07
C VAL A 20 20.40 0.63 -1.67
N LEU A 21 20.11 0.39 -0.38
CA LEU A 21 19.72 -0.92 0.11
C LEU A 21 18.41 -1.41 -0.54
N ALA A 22 17.39 -0.55 -0.61
CA ALA A 22 16.12 -0.86 -1.25
C ALA A 22 16.32 -1.20 -2.73
N GLN A 23 17.15 -0.45 -3.44
CA GLN A 23 17.50 -0.73 -4.84
C GLN A 23 18.17 -2.08 -5.02
N HIS A 24 19.12 -2.41 -4.15
CA HIS A 24 19.82 -3.70 -4.20
C HIS A 24 18.88 -4.88 -3.95
N LEU A 25 17.96 -4.74 -2.98
CA LEU A 25 17.04 -5.81 -2.59
C LEU A 25 15.76 -5.88 -3.45
N TRP A 26 15.48 -4.86 -4.26
CA TRP A 26 14.20 -4.69 -4.96
C TRP A 26 13.84 -5.91 -5.82
N LEU A 27 14.49 -6.08 -6.96
CA LEU A 27 14.19 -7.19 -7.88
C LEU A 27 14.39 -8.59 -7.28
N PRO A 28 15.48 -8.90 -6.56
CA PRO A 28 15.73 -10.28 -6.13
C PRO A 28 14.80 -10.75 -4.99
N VAL A 29 14.29 -9.84 -4.16
CA VAL A 29 13.58 -10.20 -2.92
C VAL A 29 12.27 -9.43 -2.76
N VAL A 30 12.33 -8.10 -2.79
CA VAL A 30 11.24 -7.26 -2.29
C VAL A 30 10.09 -7.15 -3.30
N GLU A 31 10.39 -7.02 -4.60
CA GLU A 31 9.39 -6.82 -5.65
C GLU A 31 8.41 -7.99 -5.66
N LYS A 32 8.91 -9.23 -5.77
CA LYS A 32 8.04 -10.42 -5.80
C LYS A 32 7.19 -10.54 -4.54
N LEU A 33 7.78 -10.30 -3.37
CA LEU A 33 7.08 -10.35 -2.09
C LEU A 33 5.95 -9.32 -2.03
N VAL A 34 6.24 -8.07 -2.37
CA VAL A 34 5.28 -6.97 -2.32
C VAL A 34 4.18 -7.18 -3.38
N SER A 35 4.53 -7.64 -4.57
CA SER A 35 3.60 -7.99 -5.66
C SER A 35 2.63 -9.09 -5.25
N THR A 36 3.11 -10.19 -4.66
CA THR A 36 2.24 -11.27 -4.16
C THR A 36 1.30 -10.79 -3.07
N ILE A 37 1.83 -10.09 -2.05
CA ILE A 37 1.00 -9.57 -0.96
C ILE A 37 -0.04 -8.58 -1.49
N ALA A 38 0.36 -7.68 -2.40
CA ALA A 38 -0.55 -6.69 -2.95
C ALA A 38 -1.65 -7.34 -3.80
N ALA A 39 -1.33 -8.34 -4.62
CA ALA A 39 -2.32 -9.05 -5.42
C ALA A 39 -3.37 -9.74 -4.55
N GLU A 40 -2.94 -10.44 -3.50
CA GLU A 40 -3.85 -11.09 -2.53
C GLU A 40 -4.74 -10.07 -1.82
N ARG A 41 -4.14 -8.96 -1.35
CA ARG A 41 -4.89 -7.90 -0.65
C ARG A 41 -5.86 -7.18 -1.58
N LEU A 42 -5.46 -6.94 -2.82
CA LEU A 42 -6.31 -6.33 -3.83
C LEU A 42 -7.50 -7.24 -4.13
N GLN A 43 -7.29 -8.55 -4.29
CA GLN A 43 -8.37 -9.50 -4.50
C GLN A 43 -9.39 -9.49 -3.35
N ILE A 44 -8.91 -9.45 -2.09
CA ILE A 44 -9.78 -9.35 -0.90
C ILE A 44 -10.60 -8.05 -0.92
N VAL A 45 -9.95 -6.92 -1.22
CA VAL A 45 -10.61 -5.60 -1.29
C VAL A 45 -11.68 -5.58 -2.39
N LEU A 46 -11.39 -6.14 -3.56
CA LEU A 46 -12.34 -6.22 -4.67
C LEU A 46 -13.53 -7.15 -4.34
N ASN A 47 -13.27 -8.29 -3.70
CA ASN A 47 -14.34 -9.19 -3.25
C ASN A 47 -15.24 -8.51 -2.20
N GLU A 48 -14.66 -7.79 -1.25
CA GLU A 48 -15.41 -7.04 -0.24
C GLU A 48 -16.24 -5.92 -0.87
N LEU A 49 -15.68 -5.22 -1.87
CA LEU A 49 -16.40 -4.21 -2.65
C LEU A 49 -17.61 -4.83 -3.34
N LEU A 50 -17.43 -5.91 -4.10
CA LEU A 50 -18.53 -6.53 -4.82
C LEU A 50 -19.61 -7.02 -3.85
N ARG A 51 -19.24 -7.60 -2.71
CA ARG A 51 -20.23 -8.00 -1.69
C ARG A 51 -21.05 -6.81 -1.15
N LYS A 52 -20.43 -5.64 -0.98
CA LYS A 52 -21.07 -4.45 -0.39
C LYS A 52 -21.78 -3.55 -1.41
N SER A 53 -21.35 -3.58 -2.66
CA SER A 53 -21.70 -2.58 -3.68
C SER A 53 -22.12 -3.21 -5.01
N SER A 54 -22.23 -4.54 -5.10
CA SER A 54 -22.86 -5.20 -6.25
C SER A 54 -24.26 -4.62 -6.48
N GLY A 55 -24.57 -4.33 -7.74
CA GLY A 55 -25.82 -3.70 -8.14
C GLY A 55 -25.88 -2.17 -7.98
N LYS A 56 -24.81 -1.48 -7.54
CA LYS A 56 -24.79 -0.01 -7.36
C LYS A 56 -23.67 0.67 -8.14
N GLY A 57 -23.97 1.87 -8.67
CA GLY A 57 -22.99 2.73 -9.34
C GLY A 57 -22.29 2.03 -10.52
N ALA A 58 -20.98 2.25 -10.68
CA ALA A 58 -20.19 1.64 -11.75
C ALA A 58 -19.98 0.12 -11.59
N TRP A 59 -20.32 -0.47 -10.44
CA TRP A 59 -20.16 -1.91 -10.15
C TRP A 59 -21.42 -2.71 -10.45
N LYS A 60 -22.51 -2.07 -10.90
CA LYS A 60 -23.83 -2.69 -11.12
C LYS A 60 -23.79 -3.91 -12.04
N TYR A 61 -22.92 -3.90 -13.04
CA TYR A 61 -22.82 -4.96 -14.06
C TYR A 61 -21.66 -5.92 -13.80
N VAL A 62 -20.87 -5.73 -12.75
CA VAL A 62 -19.69 -6.53 -12.46
C VAL A 62 -20.08 -7.67 -11.52
N GLN A 63 -19.97 -8.91 -12.00
CA GLN A 63 -20.29 -10.11 -11.21
C GLN A 63 -19.11 -10.57 -10.35
N SER A 64 -17.91 -10.54 -10.91
CA SER A 64 -16.67 -10.96 -10.26
C SER A 64 -15.50 -10.18 -10.85
N ILE A 65 -14.39 -10.07 -10.12
CA ILE A 65 -13.13 -9.51 -10.62
C ILE A 65 -12.01 -10.44 -10.17
N ALA A 66 -11.17 -10.87 -11.10
CA ALA A 66 -9.94 -11.60 -10.81
C ALA A 66 -8.73 -10.68 -10.94
N VAL A 67 -7.79 -10.75 -9.99
CA VAL A 67 -6.44 -10.21 -10.15
C VAL A 67 -5.59 -11.29 -10.80
N GLU A 68 -5.22 -11.11 -12.07
CA GLU A 68 -4.46 -12.11 -12.83
C GLU A 68 -2.95 -11.95 -12.61
N GLU A 69 -2.48 -10.71 -12.73
CA GLU A 69 -1.06 -10.38 -12.68
C GLU A 69 -0.88 -9.08 -11.91
N MET A 70 0.22 -8.97 -11.16
CA MET A 70 0.62 -7.73 -10.50
C MET A 70 2.13 -7.71 -10.34
N THR A 71 2.76 -6.62 -10.78
CA THR A 71 4.16 -6.29 -10.54
C THR A 71 4.30 -4.81 -10.21
N PHE A 72 5.20 -4.49 -9.27
CA PHE A 72 5.54 -3.10 -8.94
C PHE A 72 6.62 -2.51 -9.84
N GLY A 73 7.10 -3.27 -10.83
CA GLY A 73 8.08 -2.82 -11.81
C GLY A 73 9.51 -2.85 -11.30
N LEU A 74 10.39 -2.11 -11.97
CA LEU A 74 11.82 -2.29 -11.86
C LEU A 74 12.51 -1.43 -10.79
N ALA A 75 11.82 -0.39 -10.30
CA ALA A 75 12.38 0.58 -9.37
C ALA A 75 11.62 0.57 -8.04
N PRO A 76 12.32 0.58 -6.88
CA PRO A 76 11.69 0.69 -5.58
C PRO A 76 11.15 2.10 -5.31
N PRO A 77 10.30 2.26 -4.27
CA PRO A 77 10.02 3.58 -3.70
C PRO A 77 11.27 4.28 -3.19
N GLN A 78 11.27 5.60 -3.30
CA GLN A 78 12.30 6.47 -2.75
C GLN A 78 11.85 7.10 -1.44
N PHE A 79 12.77 7.15 -0.50
CA PHE A 79 12.58 7.76 0.82
C PHE A 79 13.46 9.00 0.93
N GLN A 80 12.91 10.10 1.45
CA GLN A 80 13.60 11.38 1.53
C GLN A 80 13.25 12.09 2.84
N TYR A 81 14.13 12.99 3.29
CA TYR A 81 13.92 13.88 4.44
C TYR A 81 13.36 13.16 5.68
N CYS A 82 14.18 12.32 6.32
CA CYS A 82 13.78 11.62 7.53
C CYS A 82 14.04 12.48 8.76
N THR A 83 13.04 12.57 9.64
CA THR A 83 13.20 13.08 11.00
C THR A 83 12.95 11.96 11.99
N ALA A 84 13.84 11.80 12.96
CA ALA A 84 13.72 10.85 14.04
C ALA A 84 13.35 11.59 15.32
N LYS A 85 12.36 11.06 16.04
CA LYS A 85 11.95 11.51 17.37
C LYS A 85 11.98 10.32 18.31
N TYR A 86 12.89 10.33 19.27
CA TYR A 86 12.93 9.32 20.33
C TYR A 86 12.25 9.85 21.59
N ASP A 87 11.30 9.08 22.12
CA ASP A 87 10.66 9.29 23.41
C ASP A 87 11.16 8.22 24.41
N PRO A 88 12.07 8.58 25.34
CA PRO A 88 12.61 7.65 26.32
C PRO A 88 11.55 7.12 27.28
N SER A 89 10.53 7.92 27.60
CA SER A 89 9.47 7.54 28.54
C SER A 89 8.60 6.40 28.01
N ARG A 90 8.44 6.35 26.67
CA ARG A 90 7.68 5.32 25.97
C ARG A 90 8.54 4.24 25.34
N SER A 91 9.86 4.38 25.40
CA SER A 91 10.81 3.55 24.63
C SER A 91 10.39 3.46 23.16
N TYR A 92 10.09 4.61 22.55
CA TYR A 92 9.45 4.69 21.24
C TYR A 92 10.23 5.63 20.31
N LEU A 93 10.63 5.12 19.15
CA LEU A 93 11.30 5.90 18.10
C LEU A 93 10.35 6.10 16.93
N LEU A 94 9.97 7.35 16.66
CA LEU A 94 9.20 7.72 15.48
C LEU A 94 10.13 8.22 14.40
N LEU A 95 10.15 7.55 13.26
CA LEU A 95 10.74 8.04 12.02
C LEU A 95 9.64 8.63 11.15
N THR A 96 9.88 9.83 10.64
CA THR A 96 8.95 10.54 9.78
C THR A 96 9.67 10.90 8.49
N MET A 97 9.23 10.40 7.35
CA MET A 97 9.94 10.52 6.08
C MET A 97 8.99 10.75 4.92
N ASN A 98 9.47 11.39 3.86
CA ASN A 98 8.73 11.50 2.61
C ASN A 98 8.93 10.22 1.79
N LEU A 99 7.84 9.57 1.42
CA LEU A 99 7.80 8.45 0.50
C LEU A 99 7.37 8.96 -0.87
N ARG A 100 8.11 8.57 -1.91
CA ARG A 100 7.71 8.78 -3.30
C ARG A 100 7.86 7.50 -4.08
N PHE A 101 6.77 7.06 -4.68
CA PHE A 101 6.75 5.92 -5.58
C PHE A 101 6.09 6.34 -6.89
N HIS A 102 6.90 6.39 -7.93
CA HIS A 102 6.42 6.56 -9.30
C HIS A 102 6.90 5.34 -10.06
N SER A 103 5.98 4.41 -10.30
CA SER A 103 6.36 3.12 -10.84
C SER A 103 6.99 3.24 -12.23
N SER A 104 8.11 2.54 -12.44
CA SER A 104 8.68 2.29 -13.76
C SER A 104 8.45 0.82 -14.11
N GLY A 105 7.53 0.55 -15.03
CA GLY A 105 7.15 -0.81 -15.42
C GLY A 105 6.15 -1.51 -14.48
N PHE A 106 5.32 -0.74 -13.75
CA PHE A 106 4.20 -1.34 -13.02
C PHE A 106 3.19 -1.92 -13.99
N GLN A 107 2.68 -3.09 -13.67
CA GLN A 107 1.64 -3.73 -14.44
C GLN A 107 0.74 -4.50 -13.47
N ALA A 108 -0.56 -4.23 -13.52
CA ALA A 108 -1.56 -5.06 -12.89
C ALA A 108 -2.68 -5.36 -13.88
N VAL A 109 -3.10 -6.62 -13.94
CA VAL A 109 -4.16 -7.08 -14.83
C VAL A 109 -5.35 -7.51 -13.99
N LEU A 110 -6.47 -6.81 -14.18
CA LEU A 110 -7.75 -7.15 -13.57
C LEU A 110 -8.70 -7.66 -14.65
N THR A 111 -9.40 -8.75 -14.36
CA THR A 111 -10.40 -9.32 -15.27
C THR A 111 -11.78 -9.31 -14.64
N PRO A 112 -12.51 -8.18 -14.72
CA PRO A 112 -13.93 -8.13 -14.41
C PRO A 112 -14.77 -8.99 -15.37
N ARG A 113 -15.65 -9.81 -14.80
CA ARG A 113 -16.74 -10.48 -15.51
C ARG A 113 -17.98 -9.58 -15.49
N VAL A 114 -18.39 -9.11 -16.66
CA VAL A 114 -19.45 -8.11 -16.81
C VAL A 114 -20.69 -8.74 -17.45
N GLN A 115 -21.88 -8.41 -16.93
CA GLN A 115 -23.17 -8.77 -17.51
C GLN A 115 -24.01 -7.51 -17.75
N LEU A 116 -24.15 -7.10 -19.01
CA LEU A 116 -25.00 -5.98 -19.41
C LEU A 116 -26.36 -6.50 -19.92
N GLY A 117 -27.43 -6.17 -19.19
CA GLY A 117 -28.79 -6.56 -19.55
C GLY A 117 -28.93 -8.07 -19.79
N SER A 118 -29.50 -8.45 -20.92
CA SER A 118 -29.69 -9.85 -21.33
C SER A 118 -28.50 -10.47 -22.07
N MET A 119 -27.38 -9.74 -22.25
CA MET A 119 -26.19 -10.29 -22.90
C MET A 119 -25.57 -11.39 -22.05
N ARG A 120 -24.93 -12.37 -22.71
CA ARG A 120 -24.10 -13.36 -22.02
C ARG A 120 -22.97 -12.64 -21.29
N PRO A 121 -22.65 -13.03 -20.04
CA PRO A 121 -21.52 -12.44 -19.32
C PRO A 121 -20.24 -12.61 -20.12
N PHE A 122 -19.42 -11.56 -20.17
CA PHE A 122 -18.12 -11.58 -20.84
C PHE A 122 -17.03 -11.04 -19.92
N ASN A 123 -15.79 -11.42 -20.20
CA ASN A 123 -14.64 -10.96 -19.47
C ASN A 123 -14.07 -9.71 -20.15
N LEU A 124 -13.86 -8.67 -19.37
CA LEU A 124 -13.12 -7.49 -19.79
C LEU A 124 -11.75 -7.55 -19.13
N ARG A 125 -10.68 -7.34 -19.89
CA ARG A 125 -9.32 -7.21 -19.35
C ARG A 125 -8.98 -5.74 -19.13
N LEU A 126 -8.64 -5.39 -17.91
CA LEU A 126 -8.25 -4.03 -17.49
C LEU A 126 -6.79 -4.05 -17.04
N GLU A 127 -5.95 -3.32 -17.77
CA GLU A 127 -4.52 -3.21 -17.52
C GLU A 127 -4.21 -1.88 -16.83
N ILE A 128 -3.61 -1.94 -15.65
CA ILE A 128 -3.15 -0.78 -14.88
C ILE A 128 -1.64 -0.66 -15.09
N MET A 129 -1.21 0.41 -15.77
CA MET A 129 0.16 0.55 -16.28
C MET A 129 1.00 1.56 -15.50
N GLN A 130 0.36 2.41 -14.70
CA GLN A 130 1.05 3.40 -13.88
C GLN A 130 0.43 3.46 -12.50
N LEU A 131 1.31 3.58 -11.51
CA LEU A 131 0.99 3.80 -10.10
C LEU A 131 1.85 4.93 -9.57
N HIS A 132 1.20 5.97 -9.07
CA HIS A 132 1.82 7.04 -8.31
C HIS A 132 1.33 6.98 -6.87
N LEU A 133 2.27 7.01 -5.92
CA LEU A 133 1.99 7.11 -4.50
C LEU A 133 3.04 8.04 -3.86
N SER A 134 2.61 9.16 -3.32
CA SER A 134 3.50 10.14 -2.68
C SER A 134 2.88 10.65 -1.39
N GLY A 135 3.66 10.70 -0.32
CA GLY A 135 3.15 11.17 0.96
C GLY A 135 4.16 11.08 2.09
N LYS A 136 3.78 11.63 3.24
CA LYS A 136 4.61 11.62 4.45
C LYS A 136 4.30 10.37 5.27
N LEU A 137 5.27 9.47 5.36
CA LEU A 137 5.20 8.20 6.07
C LEU A 137 5.73 8.35 7.51
N HIS A 138 4.97 7.84 8.47
CA HIS A 138 5.38 7.58 9.83
C HIS A 138 5.73 6.09 9.98
N LEU A 139 6.87 5.83 10.60
CA LEU A 139 7.33 4.51 11.01
C LEU A 139 7.71 4.56 12.49
N GLY A 140 6.89 3.97 13.34
CA GLY A 140 7.13 3.86 14.77
C GLY A 140 7.81 2.55 15.12
N LEU A 141 8.88 2.62 15.92
CA LEU A 141 9.54 1.46 16.50
C LEU A 141 9.27 1.42 17.99
N HIS A 142 8.58 0.37 18.44
CA HIS A 142 8.39 0.08 19.85
C HIS A 142 9.60 -0.69 20.37
N LEU A 143 10.49 0.00 21.08
CA LEU A 143 11.74 -0.58 21.57
C LEU A 143 11.52 -1.37 22.85
N THR A 144 12.35 -2.39 23.07
CA THR A 144 12.33 -3.23 24.26
C THR A 144 13.75 -3.67 24.62
N LYS A 145 13.96 -4.09 25.86
CA LYS A 145 15.25 -4.63 26.32
C LYS A 145 15.40 -6.13 26.02
N GLU A 146 14.31 -6.79 25.66
CA GLU A 146 14.32 -8.20 25.26
C GLU A 146 14.72 -8.37 23.78
N PRO A 147 15.42 -9.44 23.39
CA PRO A 147 15.62 -9.76 21.99
C PRO A 147 14.29 -9.80 21.20
N PRO A 148 14.23 -9.24 19.98
CA PRO A 148 15.33 -8.68 19.17
C PRO A 148 15.63 -7.18 19.40
N GLY A 149 15.18 -6.60 20.53
CA GLY A 149 15.34 -5.17 20.85
C GLY A 149 14.21 -4.29 20.32
N ILE A 150 13.39 -4.82 19.40
CA ILE A 150 12.20 -4.16 18.86
C ILE A 150 11.00 -5.08 19.10
N ARG A 151 10.03 -4.59 19.87
CA ARG A 151 8.76 -5.29 20.13
C ARG A 151 7.94 -5.37 18.86
N GLY A 152 7.80 -4.25 18.17
CA GLY A 152 7.09 -4.19 16.90
C GLY A 152 7.21 -2.84 16.23
N VAL A 153 6.64 -2.79 15.04
CA VAL A 153 6.72 -1.64 14.14
C VAL A 153 5.32 -1.22 13.76
N ASP A 154 4.97 0.04 13.98
CA ASP A 154 3.77 0.63 13.41
C ASP A 154 4.09 1.53 12.22
N TYR A 155 3.19 1.56 11.24
CA TYR A 155 3.32 2.44 10.09
C TYR A 155 1.98 3.02 9.65
N SER A 156 2.04 4.26 9.18
CA SER A 156 0.91 5.04 8.66
C SER A 156 1.43 6.23 7.84
N PHE A 157 0.57 6.82 7.03
CA PHE A 157 0.77 8.13 6.44
C PHE A 157 0.25 9.20 7.40
N ALA A 158 1.01 10.28 7.54
CA ALA A 158 0.67 11.42 8.40
C ALA A 158 -0.62 12.14 7.95
N ALA A 159 -0.92 12.08 6.65
CA ALA A 159 -2.09 12.64 5.99
C ALA A 159 -2.43 11.77 4.76
N PRO A 160 -3.62 11.90 4.16
CA PRO A 160 -3.94 11.20 2.91
C PRO A 160 -2.85 11.41 1.86
N PRO A 161 -2.18 10.34 1.37
CA PRO A 161 -1.16 10.48 0.35
C PRO A 161 -1.79 10.78 -1.00
N GLU A 162 -1.02 11.44 -1.86
CA GLU A 162 -1.32 11.52 -3.28
C GLU A 162 -1.25 10.12 -3.86
N PHE A 163 -2.35 9.65 -4.45
CA PHE A 163 -2.42 8.35 -5.09
C PHE A 163 -3.13 8.47 -6.43
N ASP A 164 -2.51 7.93 -7.48
CA ASP A 164 -3.11 7.85 -8.79
C ASP A 164 -2.74 6.54 -9.50
N ILE A 165 -3.66 6.08 -10.34
CA ILE A 165 -3.48 4.94 -11.22
C ILE A 165 -3.97 5.29 -12.63
N GLN A 166 -3.26 4.78 -13.62
CA GLN A 166 -3.71 4.81 -15.01
C GLN A 166 -4.04 3.41 -15.47
N ALA A 167 -5.29 3.21 -15.88
CA ALA A 167 -5.79 1.92 -16.34
C ALA A 167 -6.43 2.06 -17.71
N SER A 168 -6.23 1.05 -18.55
CA SER A 168 -6.72 0.97 -19.92
C SER A 168 -7.36 -0.39 -20.17
N PRO A 169 -8.55 -0.45 -20.81
CA PRO A 169 -9.12 -1.72 -21.24
C PRO A 169 -8.32 -2.27 -22.43
N VAL A 170 -8.15 -3.59 -22.48
CA VAL A 170 -7.52 -4.27 -23.62
C VAL A 170 -8.57 -5.04 -24.41
N GLY A 171 -8.55 -4.88 -25.74
CA GLY A 171 -9.30 -5.73 -26.68
C GLY A 171 -10.75 -5.33 -27.01
N TYR A 172 -11.39 -4.38 -26.29
CA TYR A 172 -12.80 -4.03 -26.54
C TYR A 172 -13.01 -2.54 -26.91
N LEU A 173 -13.00 -2.26 -28.22
CA LEU A 173 -13.09 -0.92 -28.82
C LEU A 173 -14.45 -0.20 -28.66
N ASN A 174 -15.51 -0.90 -28.24
CA ASN A 174 -16.90 -0.41 -28.34
C ASN A 174 -17.61 -0.09 -27.00
N LEU A 175 -16.97 -0.25 -25.84
CA LEU A 175 -17.58 0.01 -24.51
C LEU A 175 -17.21 1.38 -23.93
N ARG A 176 -17.01 2.39 -24.78
CA ARG A 176 -16.42 3.69 -24.41
C ARG A 176 -17.20 4.50 -23.37
N GLY A 177 -18.49 4.22 -23.15
CA GLY A 177 -19.37 4.99 -22.26
C GLY A 177 -19.35 4.61 -20.77
N GLU A 178 -19.30 3.31 -20.43
CA GLU A 178 -19.42 2.84 -19.04
C GLU A 178 -18.06 2.52 -18.39
N LEU A 179 -17.01 2.30 -19.19
CA LEU A 179 -15.66 1.95 -18.73
C LEU A 179 -14.92 3.06 -17.95
N PRO A 180 -15.01 4.35 -18.33
CA PRO A 180 -14.37 5.42 -17.55
C PRO A 180 -14.88 5.48 -16.10
N GLY A 181 -16.17 5.17 -15.89
CA GLY A 181 -16.78 5.12 -14.56
C GLY A 181 -16.20 4.01 -13.68
N LEU A 182 -15.85 2.86 -14.26
CA LEU A 182 -15.24 1.75 -13.53
C LEU A 182 -13.81 2.07 -13.09
N ILE A 183 -13.00 2.67 -13.97
CA ILE A 183 -11.63 3.07 -13.64
C ILE A 183 -11.63 4.14 -12.55
N HIS A 184 -12.48 5.17 -12.68
CA HIS A 184 -12.64 6.17 -11.64
C HIS A 184 -13.07 5.54 -10.31
N SER A 185 -14.06 4.65 -10.34
CA SER A 185 -14.55 3.97 -9.14
C SER A 185 -13.47 3.09 -8.48
N LEU A 186 -12.63 2.43 -9.28
CA LEU A 186 -11.48 1.67 -8.79
C LEU A 186 -10.46 2.58 -8.11
N ARG A 187 -10.07 3.68 -8.76
CA ARG A 187 -9.17 4.68 -8.17
C ARG A 187 -9.72 5.20 -6.84
N SER A 188 -10.99 5.61 -6.81
CA SER A 188 -11.65 6.10 -5.59
C SER A 188 -11.76 5.04 -4.50
N LEU A 189 -11.97 3.76 -4.87
CA LEU A 189 -11.95 2.66 -3.91
C LEU A 189 -10.58 2.54 -3.25
N LEU A 190 -9.53 2.45 -4.06
CA LEU A 190 -8.16 2.25 -3.57
C LEU A 190 -7.71 3.42 -2.68
N GLN A 191 -7.96 4.66 -3.12
CA GLN A 191 -7.70 5.85 -2.29
C GLN A 191 -8.46 5.77 -0.95
N ARG A 192 -9.74 5.37 -0.98
CA ARG A 192 -10.55 5.24 0.25
C ARG A 192 -9.99 4.17 1.19
N VAL A 193 -9.52 3.05 0.64
CA VAL A 193 -8.90 1.98 1.43
C VAL A 193 -7.60 2.47 2.06
N ILE A 194 -6.73 3.13 1.31
CA ILE A 194 -5.50 3.74 1.83
C ILE A 194 -5.85 4.71 2.97
N ASN A 195 -6.77 5.65 2.72
CA ASN A 195 -7.16 6.65 3.71
C ASN A 195 -7.76 6.06 5.00
N ARG A 196 -8.45 4.93 4.90
CA ARG A 196 -9.07 4.28 6.07
C ARG A 196 -8.14 3.35 6.84
N ARG A 197 -7.12 2.81 6.19
CA ARG A 197 -6.30 1.71 6.75
C ARG A 197 -4.87 2.11 7.04
N LEU A 198 -4.39 3.18 6.41
CA LEU A 198 -2.98 3.55 6.37
C LEU A 198 -2.79 5.04 6.65
N VAL A 199 -3.79 5.79 7.11
CA VAL A 199 -3.64 7.22 7.44
C VAL A 199 -4.00 7.44 8.90
N GLU A 200 -3.23 8.29 9.57
CA GLU A 200 -3.46 8.66 10.97
C GLU A 200 -4.94 9.06 11.22
N PRO A 201 -5.54 8.66 12.36
CA PRO A 201 -4.94 7.96 13.49
C PRO A 201 -4.83 6.43 13.33
N GLU A 202 -5.26 5.87 12.19
CA GLU A 202 -5.20 4.42 11.95
C GLU A 202 -3.76 4.02 11.59
N ARG A 203 -3.21 3.05 12.33
CA ARG A 203 -1.86 2.53 12.12
C ARG A 203 -1.87 1.02 11.99
N ARG A 204 -1.02 0.51 11.10
CA ARG A 204 -0.78 -0.92 10.98
C ARG A 204 0.38 -1.30 11.88
N TYR A 205 0.18 -2.30 12.73
CA TYR A 205 1.21 -2.80 13.63
C TYR A 205 1.70 -4.18 13.20
N LEU A 206 3.01 -4.36 13.18
CA LEU A 206 3.69 -5.63 12.96
C LEU A 206 4.43 -6.03 14.25
N ASP A 207 4.01 -7.15 14.85
CA ASP A 207 4.63 -7.71 16.05
C ASP A 207 5.90 -8.50 15.68
N LEU A 208 7.04 -7.81 15.71
CA LEU A 208 8.34 -8.41 15.37
C LEU A 208 8.81 -9.38 16.44
N GLN A 209 8.55 -9.08 17.71
CA GLN A 209 9.01 -9.92 18.80
C GLN A 209 8.30 -11.29 18.80
N ARG A 210 7.00 -11.32 18.48
CA ARG A 210 6.27 -12.57 18.27
C ARG A 210 6.82 -13.36 17.08
N ILE A 211 7.09 -12.69 15.96
CA ILE A 211 7.68 -13.34 14.77
C ILE A 211 9.04 -13.96 15.12
N TYR A 212 9.87 -13.23 15.88
CA TYR A 212 11.17 -13.71 16.34
C TYR A 212 11.03 -14.92 17.28
N LYS A 213 10.20 -14.80 18.33
CA LYS A 213 9.98 -15.89 19.31
C LYS A 213 9.49 -17.16 18.62
N ASN A 214 8.50 -17.08 17.73
CA ASN A 214 7.98 -18.25 17.01
C ASN A 214 9.01 -18.97 16.12
N LYS A 215 10.11 -18.31 15.74
CA LYS A 215 11.16 -18.90 14.89
C LYS A 215 12.36 -19.42 15.68
N HIS A 216 12.58 -18.93 16.89
CA HIS A 216 13.82 -19.14 17.65
C HIS A 216 13.60 -19.69 19.07
N VAL A 217 12.36 -19.81 19.52
CA VAL A 217 11.95 -20.40 20.80
C VAL A 217 10.91 -21.49 20.52
#